data_AF-A0A486XS82-F1
#
_entry.id   AF-A0A486XS82-F1
#
_cell.length_a   1.000
_cell.length_b   1.000
_cell.length_c   1.000
_cell.angle_alpha   90.00
_cell.angle_beta   90.00
_cell.angle_gamma   90.00
#
_symmetry.space_group_name_H-M   'P 1'
#
loop_
_entity.id
_entity.type
_entity.pdbx_description
1 polymer ?
#
loop_
_entity_poly.entity_id
_entity_poly.type
_entity_poly.pdbx_seq_one_letter_code
_entity_poly.pdbx_strand_id
1 'polypeptide(L)'
;MLRLTAFLLCVCLLPATQGQPYQVQVLTKDLNYPWSLAFLPDGDMLLTERSGALKRLSPAGEVRFSVQPDLPELLKASQAGLQEVTLTPDFAVSQRIILSYACGTLQANNTCLAVAVLTDTGLSNIKRIFQAQPLKAGAAHFGGRIAWLADNSLVLTLGDGFDYREQAQNPANHLGKLVRLYADGSVPADNPFVAKTGYAAEVYSLGHRNVQGVFYDAAS
;
A
#
# COMPACT_ATOMS: atom_id res chain seq x y z
N MET A 1 34.70 -47.99 46.26
CA MET A 1 34.71 -46.52 46.29
C MET A 1 34.24 -45.99 44.94
N LEU A 2 32.96 -45.65 44.82
CA LEU A 2 32.33 -45.22 43.57
C LEU A 2 32.41 -43.69 43.48
N ARG A 3 33.21 -43.15 42.55
CA ARG A 3 33.31 -41.69 42.34
C ARG A 3 32.20 -41.25 41.38
N LEU A 4 31.18 -40.56 41.90
CA LEU A 4 30.21 -39.83 41.07
C LEU A 4 30.89 -38.60 40.47
N THR A 5 31.02 -38.58 39.14
CA THR A 5 31.45 -37.39 38.39
C THR A 5 30.21 -36.54 38.12
N ALA A 6 30.07 -35.42 38.81
CA ALA A 6 29.00 -34.46 38.55
C ALA A 6 29.33 -33.64 37.30
N PHE A 7 28.51 -33.77 36.25
CA PHE A 7 28.56 -32.88 35.08
C PHE A 7 27.91 -31.55 35.46
N LEU A 8 28.69 -30.47 35.49
CA LEU A 8 28.18 -29.11 35.66
C LEU A 8 27.57 -28.67 34.33
N LEU A 9 26.24 -28.62 34.23
CA LEU A 9 25.54 -28.06 33.09
C LEU A 9 25.68 -26.52 33.17
N CYS A 10 26.58 -25.94 32.37
CA CYS A 10 26.69 -24.49 32.24
C CYS A 10 25.52 -23.98 31.37
N VAL A 11 24.46 -23.49 32.02
CA VAL A 11 23.35 -22.83 31.32
C VAL A 11 23.85 -21.44 30.90
N CYS A 12 24.22 -21.29 29.63
CA CYS A 12 24.45 -19.98 29.02
C CYS A 12 23.11 -19.23 28.95
N LEU A 13 22.84 -18.38 29.94
CA LEU A 13 21.78 -17.38 29.88
C LEU A 13 22.17 -16.38 28.78
N LEU A 14 21.63 -16.56 27.58
CA LEU A 14 21.67 -15.50 26.57
C LEU A 14 20.88 -14.32 27.14
N PRO A 15 21.46 -13.10 27.21
CA PRO A 15 20.71 -11.93 27.63
C PRO A 15 19.55 -11.75 26.66
N ALA A 16 18.33 -11.75 27.20
CA ALA A 16 17.17 -11.33 26.44
C ALA A 16 17.45 -9.90 25.96
N THR A 17 17.51 -9.69 24.65
CA THR A 17 17.58 -8.35 24.06
C THR A 17 16.29 -7.63 24.44
N GLN A 18 16.30 -6.85 25.51
CA GLN A 18 15.25 -5.88 25.77
C GLN A 18 15.27 -4.88 24.62
N GLY A 19 14.15 -4.77 23.91
CA GLY A 19 13.98 -3.77 22.85
C GLY A 19 14.25 -2.37 23.40
N GLN A 20 14.76 -1.48 22.55
CA GLN A 20 14.97 -0.07 22.92
C GLN A 20 13.66 0.50 23.49
N PRO A 21 13.69 1.19 24.65
CA PRO A 21 12.49 1.80 25.20
C PRO A 21 11.97 2.85 24.21
N TYR A 22 10.67 2.82 23.93
CA TYR A 22 10.01 3.80 23.09
C TYR A 22 8.94 4.57 23.87
N GLN A 23 8.73 5.84 23.51
CA GLN A 23 7.65 6.67 24.03
C GLN A 23 6.54 6.77 22.99
N VAL A 24 5.29 6.69 23.43
CA VAL A 24 4.11 6.87 22.57
C VAL A 24 3.51 8.23 22.83
N GLN A 25 3.42 9.06 21.79
CA GLN A 25 2.74 10.35 21.83
C GLN A 25 1.55 10.34 20.89
N VAL A 26 0.38 10.76 21.39
CA VAL A 26 -0.81 10.92 20.57
C VAL A 26 -0.76 12.28 19.88
N LEU A 27 -0.61 12.29 18.55
CA LEU A 27 -0.60 13.53 17.75
C LEU A 27 -2.01 14.00 17.38
N THR A 28 -2.89 13.08 16.97
CA THR A 28 -4.27 13.39 16.60
C THR A 28 -5.22 12.28 17.07
N LYS A 29 -6.49 12.62 17.26
CA LYS A 29 -7.58 11.71 17.65
C LYS A 29 -8.73 11.79 16.66
N ASP A 30 -9.78 11.01 16.92
CA ASP A 30 -11.06 11.05 16.19
C ASP A 30 -10.93 10.80 14.67
N LEU A 31 -9.95 9.96 14.29
CA LEU A 31 -9.76 9.50 12.92
C LEU A 31 -10.76 8.40 12.56
N ASN A 32 -11.29 8.45 11.35
CA ASN A 32 -12.29 7.52 10.83
C ASN A 32 -11.65 6.45 9.94
N TYR A 33 -11.23 5.34 10.55
CA TYR A 33 -10.50 4.24 9.90
C TYR A 33 -9.24 4.72 9.15
N PRO A 34 -8.23 5.30 9.83
CA PRO A 34 -6.98 5.72 9.19
C PRO A 34 -6.28 4.53 8.53
N TRP A 35 -5.66 4.73 7.37
CA TRP A 35 -5.09 3.65 6.56
C TRP A 35 -3.61 3.84 6.16
N SER A 36 -3.25 4.99 5.59
CA SER A 36 -1.86 5.33 5.24
C SER A 36 -1.48 6.74 5.72
N LEU A 37 -0.17 6.94 5.88
CA LEU A 37 0.50 8.18 6.24
C LEU A 37 1.67 8.40 5.28
N ALA A 38 1.80 9.62 4.72
CA ALA A 38 2.97 10.04 3.95
C ALA A 38 3.51 11.36 4.49
N PHE A 39 4.81 11.40 4.82
CA PHE A 39 5.48 12.62 5.30
C PHE A 39 5.83 13.53 4.13
N LEU A 40 5.48 14.81 4.24
CA LEU A 40 5.84 15.86 3.30
C LEU A 40 7.22 16.44 3.64
N PRO A 41 7.95 17.01 2.65
CA PRO A 41 9.26 17.61 2.88
C PRO A 41 9.26 18.79 3.86
N ASP A 42 8.11 19.44 4.06
CA ASP A 42 7.93 20.54 5.02
C ASP A 42 7.60 20.05 6.45
N GLY A 43 7.53 18.74 6.66
CA GLY A 43 7.24 18.10 7.94
C GLY A 43 5.76 17.82 8.20
N ASP A 44 4.85 18.36 7.39
CA ASP A 44 3.44 17.96 7.46
C ASP A 44 3.26 16.49 7.03
N MET A 45 2.10 15.93 7.31
CA MET A 45 1.75 14.56 6.95
C MET A 45 0.46 14.52 6.17
N LEU A 46 0.41 13.73 5.10
CA LEU A 46 -0.84 13.31 4.48
C LEU A 46 -1.34 12.04 5.16
N LEU A 47 -2.63 11.97 5.48
CA LEU A 47 -3.28 10.82 6.09
C LEU A 47 -4.53 10.46 5.30
N THR A 48 -4.66 9.21 4.91
CA THR A 48 -5.89 8.67 4.31
C THR A 48 -6.75 8.00 5.35
N GLU A 49 -8.05 8.19 5.21
CA GLU A 49 -9.08 7.48 5.96
C GLU A 49 -9.86 6.61 4.99
N ARG A 50 -10.08 5.34 5.34
CA ARG A 50 -10.83 4.39 4.51
C ARG A 50 -12.26 4.84 4.25
N SER A 51 -12.79 5.73 5.10
CA SER A 51 -14.07 6.43 4.88
C SER A 51 -14.08 7.40 3.68
N GLY A 52 -12.94 7.61 3.03
CA GLY A 52 -12.78 8.36 1.78
C GLY A 52 -12.11 9.74 1.92
N ALA A 53 -11.68 10.12 3.13
CA ALA A 53 -11.06 11.42 3.35
C ALA A 53 -9.54 11.36 3.20
N LEU A 54 -8.98 12.39 2.58
CA LEU A 54 -7.55 12.75 2.66
C LEU A 54 -7.43 13.95 3.60
N LYS A 55 -6.57 13.82 4.61
CA LYS A 55 -6.22 14.89 5.54
C LYS A 55 -4.78 15.30 5.36
N ARG A 56 -4.49 16.57 5.56
CA ARG A 56 -3.13 17.07 5.81
C ARG A 56 -3.04 17.50 7.27
N LEU A 57 -2.03 17.00 7.97
CA LEU A 57 -1.79 17.24 9.39
C LEU A 57 -0.46 17.95 9.57
N SER A 58 -0.38 18.87 10.53
CA SER A 58 0.90 19.42 10.96
C SER A 58 1.74 18.38 11.72
N PRO A 59 3.05 18.61 11.96
CA PRO A 59 3.85 17.75 12.85
C PRO A 59 3.25 17.58 14.25
N ALA A 60 2.50 18.58 14.73
CA ALA A 60 1.80 18.56 16.01
C ALA A 60 0.45 17.82 15.96
N GLY A 61 0.03 17.34 14.78
CA GLY A 61 -1.24 16.63 14.56
C GLY A 61 -2.45 17.53 14.28
N GLU A 62 -2.25 18.84 14.08
CA GLU A 62 -3.35 19.75 13.74
C GLU A 62 -3.82 19.53 12.30
N VAL A 63 -5.13 19.42 12.09
CA VAL A 63 -5.70 19.26 10.75
C VAL A 63 -5.60 20.57 9.97
N ARG A 64 -4.76 20.59 8.94
CA ARG A 64 -4.62 21.70 7.98
C ARG A 64 -5.79 21.73 6.99
N PHE A 65 -6.12 20.57 6.42
CA PHE A 65 -7.32 20.37 5.62
C PHE A 65 -7.84 18.94 5.75
N SER A 66 -9.10 18.75 5.37
CA SER A 66 -9.73 17.44 5.21
C SER A 66 -10.65 17.50 3.99
N VAL A 67 -10.31 16.75 2.94
CA VAL A 67 -11.06 16.74 1.68
C VAL A 67 -11.49 15.32 1.33
N GLN A 68 -12.54 15.18 0.51
CA GLN A 68 -12.84 13.93 -0.18
C GLN A 68 -12.29 14.07 -1.60
N PRO A 69 -11.21 13.36 -1.97
CA PRO A 69 -10.73 13.34 -3.35
C PRO A 69 -11.84 12.93 -4.32
N ASP A 70 -11.95 13.61 -5.46
CA ASP A 70 -12.88 13.25 -6.54
C ASP A 70 -12.36 12.04 -7.30
N LEU A 71 -12.45 10.87 -6.65
CA LEU A 71 -12.02 9.59 -7.18
C LEU A 71 -13.23 8.89 -7.82
N PRO A 72 -13.21 8.64 -9.14
CA PRO A 72 -14.31 7.99 -9.83
C PRO A 72 -14.64 6.64 -9.20
N GLU A 73 -15.92 6.45 -8.87
CA GLU A 73 -16.47 5.20 -8.36
C GLU A 73 -15.83 4.72 -7.06
N LEU A 74 -15.35 5.63 -6.19
CA LEU A 74 -14.81 5.26 -4.88
C LEU A 74 -15.81 4.43 -4.07
N LEU A 75 -15.50 3.14 -3.93
CA LEU A 75 -16.32 2.19 -3.17
C LEU A 75 -15.91 2.23 -1.70
N LYS A 76 -16.88 2.40 -0.81
CA LYS A 76 -16.68 2.39 0.65
C LYS A 76 -17.55 1.29 1.26
N ALA A 77 -16.92 0.17 1.64
CA ALA A 77 -17.61 -0.96 2.25
C ALA A 77 -16.60 -1.93 2.86
N SER A 78 -16.78 -2.39 4.10
CA SER A 78 -15.89 -3.38 4.73
C SER A 78 -14.39 -3.02 4.60
N GLN A 79 -13.61 -3.70 3.74
CA GLN A 79 -12.19 -3.43 3.48
C GLN A 79 -11.95 -2.42 2.34
N ALA A 80 -12.98 -2.11 1.55
CA ALA A 80 -12.94 -1.11 0.48
C ALA A 80 -12.98 0.32 1.03
N GLY A 81 -12.27 1.21 0.35
CA GLY A 81 -12.23 2.64 0.63
C GLY A 81 -10.99 3.29 0.02
N LEU A 82 -10.68 4.49 0.48
CA LEU A 82 -9.39 5.13 0.20
C LEU A 82 -8.29 4.42 1.01
N GLN A 83 -7.20 4.07 0.37
CA GLN A 83 -6.16 3.22 0.95
C GLN A 83 -4.84 3.99 1.01
N GLU A 84 -3.88 3.70 0.15
CA GLU A 84 -2.54 4.27 0.23
C GLU A 84 -2.51 5.74 -0.21
N VAL A 85 -1.66 6.53 0.43
CA VAL A 85 -1.16 7.79 -0.12
C VAL A 85 0.36 7.73 -0.10
N THR A 86 0.99 8.02 -1.23
CA THR A 86 2.45 8.12 -1.31
C THR A 86 2.87 9.28 -2.20
N LEU A 87 4.02 9.86 -1.91
CA LEU A 87 4.59 10.90 -2.75
C LEU A 87 5.29 10.25 -3.94
N THR A 88 5.22 10.90 -5.11
CA THR A 88 6.07 10.49 -6.23
C THR A 88 7.55 10.80 -5.94
N PRO A 89 8.51 10.07 -6.54
CA PRO A 89 9.93 10.37 -6.35
C PRO A 89 10.33 11.81 -6.71
N ASP A 90 9.61 12.43 -7.66
CA ASP A 90 9.83 13.81 -8.10
C ASP A 90 8.95 14.85 -7.37
N PHE A 91 8.33 14.48 -6.24
CA PHE A 91 7.34 15.30 -5.54
C PHE A 91 7.81 16.73 -5.24
N ALA A 92 9.08 16.93 -4.89
CA ALA A 92 9.63 18.26 -4.59
C ALA A 92 9.43 19.26 -5.75
N VAL A 93 9.33 18.78 -6.99
CA VAL A 93 9.08 19.59 -8.19
C VAL A 93 7.64 19.43 -8.67
N SER A 94 7.13 18.20 -8.73
CA SER A 94 5.86 17.88 -9.38
C SER A 94 4.64 18.08 -8.48
N GLN A 95 4.83 18.06 -7.16
CA GLN A 95 3.79 17.99 -6.14
C GLN A 95 2.82 16.81 -6.34
N ARG A 96 3.22 15.78 -7.10
CA ARG A 96 2.35 14.66 -7.43
C ARG A 96 2.35 13.60 -6.34
N ILE A 97 1.16 13.14 -5.99
CA ILE A 97 0.94 12.00 -5.11
C ILE A 97 0.26 10.87 -5.87
N ILE A 98 0.45 9.64 -5.40
CA ILE A 98 -0.31 8.48 -5.84
C ILE A 98 -1.25 8.06 -4.72
N LEU A 99 -2.49 7.77 -5.09
CA LEU A 99 -3.51 7.20 -4.23
C LEU A 99 -3.89 5.81 -4.72
N SER A 100 -4.02 4.85 -3.81
CA SER A 100 -4.75 3.61 -4.10
C SER A 100 -6.11 3.63 -3.43
N TYR A 101 -7.10 3.02 -4.07
CA TYR A 101 -8.46 2.98 -3.57
C TYR A 101 -9.26 1.84 -4.19
N ALA A 102 -10.32 1.39 -3.50
CA ALA A 102 -11.29 0.49 -4.09
C ALA A 102 -12.24 1.28 -5.00
N CYS A 103 -12.41 0.82 -6.24
CA CYS A 103 -13.23 1.48 -7.26
C CYS A 103 -14.27 0.52 -7.86
N GLY A 104 -15.45 1.04 -8.19
CA GLY A 104 -16.57 0.32 -8.79
C GLY A 104 -17.74 0.13 -7.84
N THR A 105 -18.45 -1.00 -7.97
CA THR A 105 -19.63 -1.35 -7.16
C THR A 105 -19.41 -2.63 -6.37
N LEU A 106 -20.29 -2.96 -5.41
CA LEU A 106 -20.19 -4.22 -4.68
C LEU A 106 -20.25 -5.47 -5.58
N GLN A 107 -20.84 -5.37 -6.76
CA GLN A 107 -20.97 -6.46 -7.73
C GLN A 107 -19.81 -6.51 -8.73
N ALA A 108 -19.14 -5.37 -8.96
CA ALA A 108 -18.04 -5.23 -9.89
C ALA A 108 -17.08 -4.14 -9.42
N ASN A 109 -16.05 -4.53 -8.67
CA ASN A 109 -15.00 -3.64 -8.18
C ASN A 109 -13.62 -4.24 -8.33
N ASN A 110 -12.60 -3.39 -8.21
CA ASN A 110 -11.24 -3.82 -7.87
C ASN A 110 -10.44 -2.63 -7.30
N THR A 111 -9.14 -2.83 -7.06
CA THR A 111 -8.22 -1.75 -6.66
C THR A 111 -7.86 -0.88 -7.87
N CYS A 112 -7.90 0.44 -7.68
CA CYS A 112 -7.48 1.45 -8.64
C CYS A 112 -6.27 2.23 -8.11
N LEU A 113 -5.49 2.80 -9.03
CA LEU A 113 -4.52 3.85 -8.74
C LEU A 113 -4.94 5.16 -9.41
N ALA A 114 -4.74 6.25 -8.69
CA ALA A 114 -4.84 7.60 -9.24
C ALA A 114 -3.57 8.40 -8.93
N VAL A 115 -3.16 9.22 -9.89
CA VAL A 115 -2.21 10.31 -9.68
C VAL A 115 -2.98 11.61 -9.46
N ALA A 116 -2.49 12.48 -8.59
CA ALA A 116 -3.05 13.79 -8.34
C ALA A 116 -1.94 14.79 -8.01
N VAL A 117 -2.22 16.08 -8.17
CA VAL A 117 -1.35 17.17 -7.70
C VAL A 117 -1.86 17.67 -6.36
N LEU A 118 -1.00 17.65 -5.34
CA LEU A 118 -1.28 18.22 -4.03
C LEU A 118 -1.30 19.76 -4.11
N THR A 119 -2.30 20.37 -3.48
CA THR A 119 -2.41 21.83 -3.33
C THR A 119 -2.53 22.18 -1.85
N ASP A 120 -2.51 23.48 -1.54
CA ASP A 120 -2.65 23.97 -0.16
C ASP A 120 -3.99 23.59 0.49
N THR A 121 -5.02 23.34 -0.32
CA THR A 121 -6.40 23.09 0.15
C THR A 121 -6.94 21.71 -0.23
N GLY A 122 -6.14 20.83 -0.83
CA GLY A 122 -6.59 19.51 -1.25
C GLY A 122 -5.83 18.97 -2.45
N LEU A 123 -6.56 18.49 -3.45
CA LEU A 123 -6.02 17.87 -4.66
C LEU A 123 -6.58 18.51 -5.92
N SER A 124 -5.78 18.50 -6.98
CA SER A 124 -6.18 18.86 -8.34
C SER A 124 -5.65 17.84 -9.36
N ASN A 125 -6.15 17.90 -10.59
CA ASN A 125 -5.67 17.06 -11.71
C ASN A 125 -5.66 15.56 -11.38
N ILE A 126 -6.70 15.08 -10.69
CA ILE A 126 -6.85 13.68 -10.32
C ILE A 126 -7.10 12.87 -11.59
N LYS A 127 -6.27 11.86 -11.83
CA LYS A 127 -6.39 10.95 -12.98
C LYS A 127 -6.19 9.51 -12.54
N ARG A 128 -7.16 8.63 -12.82
CA ARG A 128 -6.99 7.18 -12.70
C ARG A 128 -5.95 6.69 -13.72
N ILE A 129 -4.90 6.04 -13.24
CA ILE A 129 -3.79 5.53 -14.07
C ILE A 129 -3.80 4.00 -14.19
N PHE A 130 -4.48 3.31 -13.28
CA PHE A 130 -4.59 1.85 -13.30
C PHE A 130 -5.88 1.39 -12.64
N GLN A 131 -6.43 0.27 -13.13
CA GLN A 131 -7.51 -0.47 -12.50
C GLN A 131 -7.22 -1.97 -12.63
N ALA A 132 -7.18 -2.67 -11.51
CA ALA A 132 -7.00 -4.11 -11.49
C ALA A 132 -8.19 -4.82 -12.18
N GLN A 133 -7.90 -5.93 -12.86
CA GLN A 133 -8.85 -6.69 -13.67
C GLN A 133 -8.63 -8.20 -13.45
N PRO A 134 -9.64 -9.06 -13.59
CA PRO A 134 -11.05 -8.71 -13.83
C PRO A 134 -11.67 -8.00 -12.62
N LEU A 135 -12.84 -7.38 -12.82
CA LEU A 135 -13.66 -6.92 -11.71
C LEU A 135 -14.23 -8.12 -10.93
N LYS A 136 -14.36 -7.95 -9.62
CA LYS A 136 -14.88 -8.95 -8.70
C LYS A 136 -16.10 -8.44 -7.93
N ALA A 137 -16.89 -9.36 -7.41
CA ALA A 137 -17.92 -9.07 -6.43
C ALA A 137 -17.34 -9.09 -5.00
N GLY A 138 -18.06 -8.49 -4.06
CA GLY A 138 -17.71 -8.45 -2.64
C GLY A 138 -16.73 -7.31 -2.28
N ALA A 139 -16.53 -7.12 -0.98
CA ALA A 139 -15.81 -5.97 -0.41
C ALA A 139 -14.59 -6.37 0.44
N ALA A 140 -13.97 -7.51 0.11
CA ALA A 140 -12.78 -8.01 0.77
C ALA A 140 -11.60 -8.12 -0.21
N HIS A 141 -10.40 -8.15 0.36
CA HIS A 141 -9.13 -8.46 -0.30
C HIS A 141 -8.78 -7.57 -1.48
N PHE A 142 -8.50 -6.31 -1.17
CA PHE A 142 -8.04 -5.32 -2.16
C PHE A 142 -6.51 -5.20 -2.23
N GLY A 143 -5.79 -5.55 -1.16
CA GLY A 143 -4.42 -5.08 -0.99
C GLY A 143 -4.39 -3.56 -0.87
N GLY A 144 -3.67 -2.90 -1.77
CA GLY A 144 -3.65 -1.44 -1.92
C GLY A 144 -2.35 -0.76 -1.54
N ARG A 145 -1.38 -1.47 -0.95
CA ARG A 145 -0.11 -0.88 -0.51
C ARG A 145 0.80 -0.62 -1.71
N ILE A 146 1.55 0.48 -1.65
CA ILE A 146 2.51 0.87 -2.69
C ILE A 146 3.91 0.89 -2.08
N ALA A 147 4.90 0.37 -2.81
CA ALA A 147 6.32 0.59 -2.54
C ALA A 147 7.02 1.10 -3.81
N TRP A 148 7.80 2.16 -3.68
CA TRP A 148 8.67 2.63 -4.75
C TRP A 148 9.94 1.80 -4.79
N LEU A 149 10.40 1.47 -6.00
CA LEU A 149 11.66 0.80 -6.26
C LEU A 149 12.73 1.83 -6.67
N ALA A 150 14.00 1.42 -6.65
CA ALA A 150 15.15 2.29 -6.94
C ALA A 150 15.14 2.92 -8.35
N ASP A 151 14.39 2.33 -9.29
CA ASP A 151 14.25 2.82 -10.67
C ASP A 151 13.05 3.75 -10.87
N ASN A 152 12.42 4.21 -9.79
CA ASN A 152 11.22 5.05 -9.79
C ASN A 152 9.95 4.37 -10.35
N SER A 153 9.95 3.05 -10.53
CA SER A 153 8.72 2.27 -10.65
C SER A 153 8.10 2.04 -9.28
N LEU A 154 6.79 1.76 -9.26
CA LEU A 154 6.05 1.39 -8.07
C LEU A 154 5.59 -0.06 -8.18
N VAL A 155 5.58 -0.75 -7.05
CA VAL A 155 4.91 -2.03 -6.85
C VAL A 155 3.62 -1.78 -6.08
N LEU A 156 2.49 -2.26 -6.60
CA LEU A 156 1.18 -2.26 -5.95
C LEU A 156 0.82 -3.66 -5.50
N THR A 157 0.37 -3.78 -4.25
CA THR A 157 -0.18 -5.03 -3.72
C THR A 157 -1.65 -5.20 -4.11
N LEU A 158 -2.02 -6.38 -4.60
CA LEU A 158 -3.40 -6.71 -4.98
C LEU A 158 -3.83 -8.02 -4.31
N GLY A 159 -5.03 -7.99 -3.74
CA GLY A 159 -5.64 -9.18 -3.15
C GLY A 159 -6.32 -10.07 -4.20
N ASP A 160 -6.59 -11.32 -3.81
CA ASP A 160 -7.28 -12.33 -4.62
C ASP A 160 -8.81 -12.19 -4.61
N GLY A 161 -9.36 -11.15 -3.98
CA GLY A 161 -10.82 -10.97 -3.89
C GLY A 161 -11.57 -11.90 -2.94
N PHE A 162 -10.87 -12.64 -2.07
CA PHE A 162 -11.40 -13.58 -1.06
C PHE A 162 -12.02 -14.85 -1.64
N ASP A 163 -13.06 -14.70 -2.47
CA ASP A 163 -13.75 -15.83 -3.11
C ASP A 163 -13.10 -16.26 -4.43
N TYR A 164 -12.11 -15.50 -4.93
CA TYR A 164 -11.44 -15.75 -6.21
C TYR A 164 -10.00 -16.27 -6.03
N ARG A 165 -9.76 -17.05 -4.97
CA ARG A 165 -8.44 -17.58 -4.57
C ARG A 165 -7.68 -18.28 -5.70
N GLU A 166 -8.38 -18.99 -6.59
CA GLU A 166 -7.78 -19.71 -7.72
C GLU A 166 -7.18 -18.73 -8.74
N GLN A 167 -7.73 -17.51 -8.82
CA GLN A 167 -7.20 -16.47 -9.71
C GLN A 167 -5.83 -15.95 -9.26
N ALA A 168 -5.43 -16.15 -8.00
CA ALA A 168 -4.09 -15.82 -7.54
C ALA A 168 -3.00 -16.51 -8.37
N GLN A 169 -3.27 -17.73 -8.87
CA GLN A 169 -2.35 -18.49 -9.73
C GLN A 169 -2.57 -18.25 -11.23
N ASN A 170 -3.63 -17.54 -11.63
CA ASN A 170 -3.87 -17.19 -13.03
C ASN A 170 -2.97 -16.01 -13.45
N PRO A 171 -2.01 -16.19 -14.38
CA PRO A 171 -1.09 -15.13 -14.77
C PRO A 171 -1.71 -14.06 -15.67
N ALA A 172 -2.89 -14.33 -16.26
CA ALA A 172 -3.54 -13.45 -17.23
C ALA A 172 -4.27 -12.26 -16.59
N ASN A 173 -4.21 -12.11 -15.26
CA ASN A 173 -4.97 -11.10 -14.54
C ASN A 173 -4.26 -10.55 -13.29
N HIS A 174 -4.94 -9.65 -12.59
CA HIS A 174 -4.41 -8.85 -11.48
C HIS A 174 -4.86 -9.34 -10.08
N LEU A 175 -5.68 -10.38 -9.98
CA LEU A 175 -6.14 -10.89 -8.67
C LEU A 175 -5.02 -11.67 -7.98
N GLY A 176 -4.69 -11.31 -6.75
CA GLY A 176 -3.67 -11.99 -5.96
C GLY A 176 -2.25 -11.81 -6.50
N LYS A 177 -1.90 -10.58 -6.86
CA LYS A 177 -0.64 -10.21 -7.53
C LYS A 177 0.10 -9.11 -6.77
N LEU A 178 1.41 -9.04 -6.99
CA LEU A 178 2.09 -7.75 -7.00
C LEU A 178 2.17 -7.30 -8.45
N VAL A 179 1.77 -6.07 -8.75
CA VAL A 179 1.95 -5.47 -10.08
C VAL A 179 2.98 -4.35 -10.02
N ARG A 180 3.71 -4.13 -11.10
CA ARG A 180 4.74 -3.08 -11.20
C ARG A 180 4.46 -2.15 -12.37
N LEU A 181 4.44 -0.86 -12.08
CA LEU A 181 4.01 0.22 -12.97
C LEU A 181 4.91 1.45 -12.79
N TYR A 182 4.87 2.40 -13.71
CA TYR A 182 5.34 3.77 -13.47
C TYR A 182 4.21 4.66 -12.94
N ALA A 183 4.57 5.86 -12.46
CA ALA A 183 3.63 6.84 -11.90
C ALA A 183 2.57 7.34 -12.92
N ASP A 184 2.78 7.12 -14.21
CA ASP A 184 1.83 7.43 -15.28
C ASP A 184 0.93 6.24 -15.67
N GLY A 185 1.14 5.08 -15.04
CA GLY A 185 0.43 3.83 -15.31
C GLY A 185 1.07 2.97 -16.41
N SER A 186 2.18 3.40 -17.01
CA SER A 186 2.88 2.58 -18.01
C SER A 186 3.62 1.40 -17.38
N VAL A 187 3.82 0.34 -18.17
CA VAL A 187 4.44 -0.91 -17.72
C VAL A 187 5.96 -0.85 -17.97
N PRO A 188 6.81 -1.14 -16.96
CA PRO A 188 8.24 -1.28 -17.19
C PRO A 188 8.56 -2.39 -18.20
N ALA A 189 9.43 -2.08 -19.16
CA ALA A 189 9.81 -3.00 -20.24
C ALA A 189 10.62 -4.21 -19.75
N ASP A 190 11.12 -4.17 -18.52
CA ASP A 190 11.85 -5.24 -17.85
C ASP A 190 10.97 -6.03 -16.86
N ASN A 191 9.64 -5.82 -16.86
CA ASN A 191 8.74 -6.66 -16.06
C ASN A 191 8.90 -8.15 -16.43
N PRO A 192 8.89 -9.06 -15.45
CA PRO A 192 9.34 -10.45 -15.62
C PRO A 192 8.50 -11.27 -16.62
N PHE A 193 7.31 -10.79 -16.95
CA PHE A 193 6.36 -11.50 -17.81
C PHE A 193 5.92 -10.71 -19.04
N VAL A 194 6.47 -9.52 -19.30
CA VAL A 194 6.05 -8.65 -20.42
C VAL A 194 6.13 -9.34 -21.79
N ALA A 195 7.13 -10.21 -21.98
CA ALA A 195 7.33 -10.96 -23.21
C ALA A 195 6.65 -12.34 -23.23
N LYS A 196 5.87 -12.70 -22.20
CA LYS A 196 5.22 -14.03 -22.09
C LYS A 196 3.76 -13.94 -22.51
N THR A 197 3.43 -14.59 -23.62
CA THR A 197 2.05 -14.72 -24.09
C THR A 197 1.15 -15.30 -22.99
N GLY A 198 -0.01 -14.67 -22.77
CA GLY A 198 -0.99 -15.10 -21.76
C GLY A 198 -0.75 -14.55 -20.35
N TYR A 199 0.28 -13.73 -20.14
CA TYR A 199 0.50 -13.01 -18.89
C TYR A 199 0.05 -11.55 -19.03
N ALA A 200 -0.56 -11.00 -17.98
CA ALA A 200 -0.74 -9.56 -17.88
C ALA A 200 0.64 -8.90 -17.68
N ALA A 201 0.93 -7.85 -18.45
CA ALA A 201 2.26 -7.25 -18.55
C ALA A 201 2.68 -6.56 -17.24
N GLU A 202 1.71 -6.10 -16.47
CA GLU A 202 1.84 -5.45 -15.18
C GLU A 202 2.30 -6.41 -14.07
N VAL A 203 2.12 -7.73 -14.24
CA VAL A 203 2.39 -8.71 -13.19
C VAL A 203 3.89 -8.75 -12.87
N TYR A 204 4.22 -8.52 -11.60
CA TYR A 204 5.57 -8.62 -11.05
C TYR A 204 5.76 -9.93 -10.28
N SER A 205 4.76 -10.33 -9.48
CA SER A 205 4.69 -11.66 -8.87
C SER A 205 3.24 -12.10 -8.65
N LEU A 206 3.02 -13.40 -8.48
CA LEU A 206 1.70 -14.01 -8.37
C LEU A 206 1.60 -14.98 -7.19
N GLY A 207 0.37 -15.45 -6.90
CA GLY A 207 0.11 -16.40 -5.81
C GLY A 207 -0.15 -15.76 -4.45
N HIS A 208 -0.51 -14.48 -4.42
CA HIS A 208 -0.76 -13.73 -3.19
C HIS A 208 -2.24 -13.79 -2.78
N ARG A 209 -2.52 -13.82 -1.47
CA ARG A 209 -3.90 -13.80 -0.94
C ARG A 209 -4.42 -12.38 -0.74
N ASN A 210 -3.88 -11.64 0.22
CA ASN A 210 -4.30 -10.26 0.50
C ASN A 210 -3.17 -9.49 1.20
N VAL A 211 -2.21 -9.00 0.41
CA VAL A 211 -0.97 -8.38 0.93
C VAL A 211 -1.26 -6.95 1.42
N GLN A 212 -1.02 -6.70 2.71
CA GLN A 212 -1.34 -5.43 3.38
C GLN A 212 -0.13 -4.49 3.52
N GLY A 213 1.02 -5.02 3.91
CA GLY A 213 2.26 -4.25 4.07
C GLY A 213 3.31 -4.71 3.05
N VAL A 214 4.03 -3.76 2.49
CA VAL A 214 5.23 -3.98 1.68
C VAL A 214 6.16 -2.79 1.89
N PHE A 215 7.46 -3.06 1.90
CA PHE A 215 8.50 -2.05 2.02
C PHE A 215 9.67 -2.48 1.13
N TYR A 216 10.30 -1.51 0.47
CA TYR A 216 11.51 -1.74 -0.30
C TYR A 216 12.72 -1.54 0.61
N ASP A 217 13.45 -2.62 0.88
CA ASP A 217 14.72 -2.55 1.61
C ASP A 217 15.85 -2.18 0.64
N ALA A 218 16.33 -0.94 0.74
CA ALA A 218 17.41 -0.42 -0.08
C ALA A 218 18.80 -0.98 0.30
N ALA A 219 18.92 -1.67 1.44
CA ALA A 219 20.18 -2.27 1.89
C ALA A 219 20.35 -3.76 1.51
N SER A 220 19.29 -4.38 0.97
CA SER A 220 19.28 -5.77 0.50
C SER A 220 19.91 -5.94 -0.88
#